data_AF-A0A970CG14-F1
#
_entry.id   AF-A0A970CG14-F1
#
_cell.length_a   1.000
_cell.length_b   1.000
_cell.length_c   1.000
_cell.angle_alpha   90.00
_cell.angle_beta   90.00
_cell.angle_gamma   90.00
#
_symmetry.space_group_name_H-M   'P 1'
#
loop_
_entity.id
_entity.type
_entity.pdbx_description
1 polymer ?
#
loop_
_entity_poly.entity_id
_entity_poly.type
_entity_poly.pdbx_seq_one_letter_code
_entity_poly.pdbx_strand_id
1 'polypeptide(L)'
;MAVRLEIGLKEHLYDAEGASLCGRIRDYFGWEVESARVIHVLTLETRLDENELEAVRQEIFTNPVTQESRFGSLTNDFDWAIWVGFRPGVRDTAGSVAMEAIAEYLRRPIGQDEAAYTSKLFMLQTASLDVWQVETIARELLANEIIQQWRVYDPSRWRSEEGMGMVVPRVVLAHEPSFSEIPIPSDESLAQLSKARNLALNPQDIPIIRNYFLRREVVEARQQVGLSLPTDVELEAVSQARSDHCNHNTFRGRFHYTDVETGRTEVVENLFKTCIEAPTLELMKQREWVVSVLWDNAGVARFDENSNYAITGETHNSPSNMEAYGGALTGIVGIYRDIMGTGKGARLLAGLYGYCVGPRDYAGPLCPHLHPRRLLDGVVEGVRDGGNKHGVPTPFGNLFHHPSFLGKCLVFVASLGIMPREIGGERTDEKCPGAGDCIVMCGGRVGKDGIHGVTASSEIYSEHTPAGHVQIGDPYTQKKMHDFLLDARDECLITFITDNGGGGLSSSIGESARFAGGACVELERVPLKYEGLDVWEIWVSESQERMTVAVNPEKLERFMELSRQHEVESTVVGHYTDNGKLHLTYRGRTCAYLDLSFFTEDFPQWEFDARWV
;
A
#
# COMPACT_ATOMS: atom_id res chain seq x y z
N MET A 1 -14.54 23.45 -14.35
CA MET A 1 -14.17 23.22 -15.76
C MET A 1 -12.86 22.43 -15.81
N ALA A 2 -12.55 21.77 -16.93
CA ALA A 2 -11.28 21.07 -17.10
C ALA A 2 -10.34 21.89 -17.99
N VAL A 3 -9.10 22.10 -17.56
CA VAL A 3 -8.05 22.78 -18.34
C VAL A 3 -6.78 21.93 -18.36
N ARG A 4 -5.97 22.08 -19.41
CA ARG A 4 -4.72 21.33 -19.62
C ARG A 4 -3.57 22.30 -19.75
N LEU A 5 -2.62 22.24 -18.83
CA LEU A 5 -1.37 22.99 -18.86
C LEU A 5 -0.23 22.07 -19.32
N GLU A 6 0.42 22.41 -20.43
CA GLU A 6 1.65 21.77 -20.87
C GLU A 6 2.85 22.59 -20.40
N ILE A 7 3.87 21.92 -19.87
CA ILE A 7 5.09 22.50 -19.29
C ILE A 7 6.29 21.76 -19.89
N GLY A 8 7.14 22.47 -20.61
CA GLY A 8 8.33 21.92 -21.25
C GLY A 8 9.56 22.76 -20.93
N LEU A 9 10.74 22.17 -21.12
CA LEU A 9 11.97 22.96 -21.18
C LEU A 9 11.90 23.89 -22.39
N LYS A 10 12.58 25.04 -22.34
CA LYS A 10 12.77 25.88 -23.53
C LYS A 10 13.54 25.11 -24.61
N GLU A 11 13.22 25.35 -25.88
CA GLU A 11 13.77 24.58 -27.02
C GLU A 11 15.31 24.47 -27.03
N HIS A 12 16.01 25.56 -26.69
CA HIS A 12 17.48 25.62 -26.72
C HIS A 12 18.17 24.87 -25.57
N LEU A 13 17.42 24.36 -24.58
CA LEU A 13 17.96 23.66 -23.43
C LEU A 13 17.97 22.15 -23.65
N TYR A 14 19.02 21.51 -23.15
CA TYR A 14 19.16 20.06 -23.19
C TYR A 14 18.13 19.38 -22.28
N ASP A 15 17.36 18.45 -22.86
CA ASP A 15 16.39 17.62 -22.13
C ASP A 15 17.03 16.29 -21.74
N ALA A 16 17.45 16.20 -20.48
CA ALA A 16 18.09 15.01 -19.94
C ALA A 16 17.12 13.81 -19.86
N GLU A 17 15.82 14.04 -19.64
CA GLU A 17 14.83 12.97 -19.59
C GLU A 17 14.59 12.40 -20.99
N GLY A 18 14.45 13.29 -21.98
CA GLY A 18 14.36 12.91 -23.39
C GLY A 18 15.60 12.15 -23.88
N ALA A 19 16.80 12.65 -23.57
CA ALA A 19 18.03 11.96 -23.93
C ALA A 19 18.19 10.59 -23.24
N SER A 20 17.76 10.47 -21.97
CA SER A 20 17.72 9.20 -21.25
C SER A 20 16.77 8.20 -21.92
N LEU A 21 15.60 8.66 -22.40
CA LEU A 21 14.68 7.83 -23.18
C LEU A 21 15.34 7.33 -24.47
N CYS A 22 16.01 8.18 -25.25
CA CYS A 22 16.73 7.74 -26.45
C CYS A 22 17.80 6.68 -26.11
N GLY A 23 18.55 6.88 -25.02
CA GLY A 23 19.53 5.91 -24.52
C GLY A 23 18.88 4.56 -24.18
N ARG A 24 17.76 4.56 -23.46
CA ARG A 24 17.01 3.34 -23.14
C ARG A 24 16.49 2.64 -24.39
N ILE A 25 15.92 3.38 -25.35
CA ILE A 25 15.43 2.78 -26.61
C ILE A 25 16.56 2.05 -27.34
N ARG A 26 17.76 2.64 -27.38
CA ARG A 26 18.95 2.01 -27.95
C ARG A 26 19.40 0.80 -27.12
N ASP A 27 19.49 0.92 -25.81
CA ASP A 27 20.04 -0.11 -24.93
C ASP A 27 19.14 -1.35 -24.81
N TYR A 28 17.82 -1.18 -24.88
CA TYR A 28 16.85 -2.29 -24.77
C TYR A 28 16.48 -2.88 -26.13
N PHE A 29 16.39 -2.07 -27.19
CA PHE A 29 15.88 -2.53 -28.49
C PHE A 29 16.86 -2.39 -29.66
N GLY A 30 17.96 -1.67 -29.49
CA GLY A 30 18.87 -1.35 -30.59
C GLY A 30 18.27 -0.41 -31.64
N TRP A 31 17.19 0.29 -31.31
CA TRP A 31 16.54 1.26 -32.20
C TRP A 31 17.14 2.65 -32.02
N GLU A 32 17.21 3.42 -33.11
CA GLU A 32 17.74 4.78 -33.08
C GLU A 32 16.61 5.82 -33.11
N VAL A 33 16.68 6.75 -32.16
CA VAL A 33 15.82 7.93 -32.07
C VAL A 33 16.77 9.13 -31.96
N GLU A 34 16.61 10.09 -32.86
CA GLU A 34 17.53 11.23 -32.98
C GLU A 34 17.42 12.14 -31.75
N SER A 35 16.19 12.49 -31.39
CA SER A 35 15.93 13.31 -30.22
C SER A 35 14.57 12.98 -29.62
N ALA A 36 14.42 13.28 -28.34
CA ALA A 36 13.14 13.24 -27.66
C ALA A 36 13.00 14.46 -26.76
N ARG A 37 11.78 14.99 -26.66
CA ARG A 37 11.38 16.05 -25.72
C ARG A 37 10.30 15.53 -24.80
N VAL A 38 10.43 15.81 -23.52
CA VAL A 38 9.43 15.47 -22.51
C VAL A 38 8.67 16.72 -22.12
N ILE A 39 7.36 16.66 -22.26
CA ILE A 39 6.43 17.69 -21.83
C ILE A 39 5.63 17.13 -20.66
N HIS A 40 5.69 17.83 -19.53
CA HIS A 40 4.84 17.55 -18.39
C HIS A 40 3.47 18.16 -18.62
N VAL A 41 2.43 17.40 -18.33
CA VAL A 41 1.04 17.81 -18.55
C VAL A 41 0.33 17.80 -17.21
N LEU A 42 -0.26 18.94 -16.85
CA LEU A 42 -1.12 19.10 -15.68
C LEU A 42 -2.56 19.36 -16.15
N THR A 43 -3.43 18.38 -15.95
CA THR A 43 -4.87 18.52 -16.19
C THR A 43 -5.54 18.92 -14.90
N LEU A 44 -6.18 20.10 -14.87
CA LEU A 44 -6.88 20.62 -13.71
C LEU A 44 -8.39 20.54 -13.92
N GLU A 45 -9.08 19.84 -13.03
CA GLU A 45 -10.50 20.05 -12.79
C GLU A 45 -10.64 21.12 -11.73
N THR A 46 -11.15 22.28 -12.11
CA THR A 46 -11.03 23.45 -11.25
C THR A 46 -12.14 24.48 -11.45
N ARG A 47 -12.33 25.32 -10.43
CA ARG A 47 -13.20 26.49 -10.43
C ARG A 47 -12.41 27.80 -10.58
N LEU A 48 -11.11 27.72 -10.86
CA LEU A 48 -10.25 28.88 -11.08
C LEU A 48 -10.71 29.68 -12.30
N ASP A 49 -10.71 31.01 -12.18
CA ASP A 49 -10.90 31.91 -13.32
C ASP A 49 -9.63 32.06 -14.16
N GLU A 50 -9.72 32.74 -15.30
CA GLU A 50 -8.59 32.91 -16.23
C GLU A 50 -7.39 33.64 -15.59
N ASN A 51 -7.63 34.62 -14.71
CA ASN A 51 -6.55 35.35 -14.06
C ASN A 51 -5.85 34.47 -13.01
N GLU A 52 -6.64 33.72 -12.24
CA GLU A 52 -6.10 32.75 -11.28
C GLU A 52 -5.30 31.66 -11.99
N LEU A 53 -5.81 31.11 -13.10
CA LEU A 53 -5.12 30.11 -13.93
C LEU A 53 -3.79 30.63 -14.46
N GLU A 54 -3.75 31.85 -14.97
CA GLU A 54 -2.52 32.45 -15.47
C GLU A 54 -1.52 32.73 -14.33
N ALA A 55 -2.00 33.15 -13.16
CA ALA A 55 -1.16 33.36 -11.99
C ALA A 55 -0.52 32.04 -11.50
N VAL A 56 -1.30 30.96 -11.35
CA VAL A 56 -0.73 29.66 -10.93
C VAL A 56 0.21 29.10 -11.99
N ARG A 57 -0.08 29.32 -13.28
CA ARG A 57 0.83 28.93 -14.37
C ARG A 57 2.19 29.59 -14.20
N GLN A 58 2.23 30.91 -14.03
CA GLN A 58 3.47 31.68 -13.98
C GLN A 58 4.25 31.48 -12.67
N GLU A 59 3.54 31.45 -11.54
CA GLU A 59 4.18 31.54 -10.22
C GLU A 59 4.46 30.16 -9.59
N ILE A 60 3.68 29.14 -9.94
CA ILE A 60 3.84 27.78 -9.37
C ILE A 60 4.47 26.83 -10.39
N PHE A 61 3.89 26.76 -11.59
CA PHE A 61 4.15 25.64 -12.50
C PHE A 61 5.21 25.90 -13.56
N THR A 62 5.67 27.15 -13.71
CA THR A 62 6.64 27.50 -14.76
C THR A 62 7.88 28.10 -14.15
N ASN A 63 9.02 27.43 -14.29
CA ASN A 63 10.30 28.08 -14.05
C ASN A 63 10.61 29.04 -15.22
N PRO A 64 10.61 30.37 -15.03
CA PRO A 64 10.76 31.32 -16.13
C PRO A 64 12.15 31.32 -16.74
N VAL A 65 13.15 30.71 -16.09
CA VAL A 65 14.53 30.60 -16.61
C VAL A 65 14.62 29.42 -17.57
N THR A 66 14.14 28.25 -17.15
CA THR A 66 14.39 26.98 -17.87
C THR A 66 13.18 26.44 -18.63
N GLN A 67 11.97 26.86 -18.29
CA GLN A 67 10.74 26.28 -18.82
C GLN A 67 9.91 27.30 -19.58
N GLU A 68 9.03 26.76 -20.41
CA GLU A 68 7.90 27.43 -21.01
C GLU A 68 6.65 26.59 -20.77
N SER A 69 5.50 27.24 -20.68
CA SER A 69 4.24 26.55 -20.43
C SER A 69 3.08 27.25 -21.10
N ARG A 70 2.02 26.51 -21.41
CA ARG A 70 0.81 27.03 -22.04
C ARG A 70 -0.40 26.17 -21.70
N PHE A 71 -1.55 26.82 -21.50
CA PHE A 71 -2.83 26.12 -21.52
C PHE A 71 -3.16 25.72 -22.97
N GLY A 72 -2.99 24.44 -23.31
CA GLY A 72 -3.02 23.93 -24.68
C GLY A 72 -1.67 23.36 -25.14
N SER A 73 -1.48 23.21 -26.45
CA SER A 73 -0.28 22.54 -26.99
C SER A 73 0.96 23.44 -27.01
N LEU A 74 2.09 22.94 -26.50
CA LEU A 74 3.39 23.61 -26.52
C LEU A 74 4.15 23.42 -27.85
N THR A 75 4.16 22.21 -28.41
CA THR A 75 4.87 21.90 -29.66
C THR A 75 4.05 21.01 -30.58
N ASN A 76 4.28 21.18 -31.89
CA ASN A 76 3.68 20.38 -32.96
C ASN A 76 4.74 19.73 -33.86
N ASP A 77 6.02 19.86 -33.54
CA ASP A 77 7.13 19.35 -34.37
C ASP A 77 7.64 18.03 -33.81
N PHE A 78 7.17 16.92 -34.38
CA PHE A 78 7.51 15.56 -33.98
C PHE A 78 7.15 14.56 -35.09
N ASP A 79 7.79 13.39 -35.08
CA ASP A 79 7.40 12.25 -35.91
C ASP A 79 6.40 11.35 -35.18
N TRP A 80 6.59 11.18 -33.86
CA TRP A 80 5.66 10.47 -32.98
C TRP A 80 5.49 11.18 -31.64
N ALA A 81 4.27 11.20 -31.11
CA ALA A 81 4.02 11.63 -29.73
C ALA A 81 3.41 10.47 -28.93
N ILE A 82 3.97 10.21 -27.76
CA ILE A 82 3.46 9.20 -26.82
C ILE A 82 2.95 9.92 -25.59
N TRP A 83 1.64 9.85 -25.34
CA TRP A 83 1.06 10.29 -24.09
C TRP A 83 1.05 9.13 -23.09
N VAL A 84 1.42 9.40 -21.83
CA VAL A 84 1.33 8.45 -20.72
C VAL A 84 0.71 9.17 -19.51
N GLY A 85 -0.39 8.64 -18.99
CA GLY A 85 -1.05 9.16 -17.80
C GLY A 85 -1.62 8.06 -16.92
N PHE A 86 -2.00 8.39 -15.70
CA PHE A 86 -2.59 7.41 -14.78
C PHE A 86 -3.96 6.93 -15.25
N ARG A 87 -4.29 5.67 -14.91
CA ARG A 87 -5.65 5.15 -15.01
C ARG A 87 -6.52 5.76 -13.91
N PRO A 88 -7.84 5.84 -14.11
CA PRO A 88 -8.75 6.27 -13.06
C PRO A 88 -8.56 5.47 -11.76
N GLY A 89 -8.47 6.19 -10.63
CA GLY A 89 -8.44 5.59 -9.28
C GLY A 89 -7.04 5.34 -8.74
N VAL A 90 -6.03 5.45 -9.59
CA VAL A 90 -4.63 5.40 -9.18
C VAL A 90 -4.26 6.71 -8.47
N ARG A 91 -3.49 6.60 -7.40
CA ARG A 91 -3.02 7.76 -6.62
C ARG A 91 -2.02 8.55 -7.45
N ASP A 92 -2.32 9.83 -7.67
CA ASP A 92 -1.41 10.80 -8.25
C ASP A 92 -0.91 11.77 -7.18
N THR A 93 0.26 11.45 -6.62
CA THR A 93 0.90 12.27 -5.59
C THR A 93 1.29 13.65 -6.12
N ALA A 94 1.81 13.73 -7.35
CA ALA A 94 2.22 15.00 -7.94
C ALA A 94 1.01 15.91 -8.21
N GLY A 95 -0.11 15.33 -8.65
CA GLY A 95 -1.38 16.04 -8.76
C GLY A 95 -1.89 16.55 -7.41
N SER A 96 -1.81 15.73 -6.36
CA SER A 96 -2.21 16.14 -5.00
C SER A 96 -1.38 17.31 -4.49
N VAL A 97 -0.05 17.25 -4.65
CA VAL A 97 0.87 18.35 -4.28
C VAL A 97 0.63 19.60 -5.12
N ALA A 98 0.31 19.46 -6.41
CA ALA A 98 -0.05 20.59 -7.26
C ALA A 98 -1.31 21.32 -6.74
N MET A 99 -2.29 20.57 -6.26
CA MET A 99 -3.50 21.11 -5.64
C MET A 99 -3.17 21.84 -4.33
N GLU A 100 -2.34 21.26 -3.46
CA GLU A 100 -1.85 21.92 -2.23
C GLU A 100 -1.16 23.27 -2.54
N ALA A 101 -0.25 23.29 -3.52
CA ALA A 101 0.47 24.50 -3.91
C ALA A 101 -0.46 25.61 -4.45
N ILE A 102 -1.49 25.23 -5.24
CA ILE A 102 -2.51 26.16 -5.72
C ILE A 102 -3.29 26.77 -4.54
N ALA A 103 -3.71 25.93 -3.59
CA ALA A 103 -4.51 26.36 -2.44
C ALA A 103 -3.74 27.34 -1.56
N GLU A 104 -2.46 27.06 -1.30
CA GLU A 104 -1.58 27.90 -0.51
C GLU A 104 -1.35 29.26 -1.18
N TYR A 105 -0.97 29.25 -2.47
CA TYR A 105 -0.69 30.47 -3.22
C TYR A 105 -1.91 31.40 -3.31
N LEU A 106 -3.09 30.84 -3.60
CA LEU A 106 -4.33 31.60 -3.72
C LEU A 106 -5.01 31.87 -2.38
N ARG A 107 -4.51 31.26 -1.29
CA ARG A 107 -5.07 31.31 0.06
C ARG A 107 -6.56 30.95 0.10
N ARG A 108 -6.91 29.89 -0.64
CA ARG A 108 -8.28 29.39 -0.72
C ARG A 108 -8.32 27.88 -0.50
N PRO A 109 -9.38 27.35 0.12
CA PRO A 109 -9.57 25.91 0.20
C PRO A 109 -9.87 25.34 -1.19
N ILE A 110 -9.51 24.08 -1.37
CA ILE A 110 -9.77 23.30 -2.57
C ILE A 110 -11.19 22.74 -2.50
N GLY A 111 -11.99 22.92 -3.55
CA GLY A 111 -13.31 22.30 -3.64
C GLY A 111 -13.23 20.77 -3.70
N GLN A 112 -14.26 20.06 -3.22
CA GLN A 112 -14.32 18.59 -3.29
C GLN A 112 -14.32 18.02 -4.72
N ASP A 113 -14.72 18.84 -5.70
CA ASP A 113 -14.75 18.54 -7.12
C ASP A 113 -13.51 19.06 -7.88
N GLU A 114 -12.55 19.67 -7.18
CA GLU A 114 -11.31 20.15 -7.77
C GLU A 114 -10.19 19.12 -7.59
N ALA A 115 -9.44 18.86 -8.66
CA ALA A 115 -8.36 17.89 -8.68
C ALA A 115 -7.34 18.24 -9.77
N ALA A 116 -6.09 17.81 -9.57
CA ALA A 116 -5.07 17.86 -10.60
C ALA A 116 -4.61 16.44 -10.95
N TYR A 117 -4.34 16.25 -12.24
CA TYR A 117 -3.87 14.99 -12.79
C TYR A 117 -2.65 15.25 -13.65
N THR A 118 -1.57 14.55 -13.34
CA THR A 118 -0.30 14.62 -14.04
C THR A 118 -0.20 13.54 -15.10
N SER A 119 0.39 13.91 -16.22
CA SER A 119 0.76 12.98 -17.28
C SER A 119 1.98 13.52 -18.02
N LYS A 120 2.53 12.73 -18.94
CA LYS A 120 3.67 13.12 -19.76
C LYS A 120 3.36 12.91 -21.24
N LEU A 121 3.92 13.79 -22.05
CA LEU A 121 4.00 13.67 -23.50
C LEU A 121 5.47 13.51 -23.88
N PHE A 122 5.79 12.42 -24.58
CA PHE A 122 7.10 12.15 -25.12
C PHE A 122 7.05 12.40 -26.63
N MET A 123 7.70 13.48 -27.06
CA MET A 123 7.75 13.91 -28.45
C MET A 123 9.04 13.36 -29.05
N LEU A 124 8.92 12.42 -29.99
CA LEU A 124 10.04 11.73 -30.61
C LEU A 124 10.31 12.29 -32.01
N GLN A 125 11.57 12.58 -32.29
CA GLN A 125 12.08 12.80 -33.63
C GLN A 125 12.88 11.56 -34.06
N THR A 126 12.43 10.91 -35.13
CA THR A 126 12.99 9.66 -35.63
C THR A 126 12.80 9.52 -37.13
N ALA A 127 13.82 8.97 -37.80
CA ALA A 127 13.79 8.76 -39.23
C ALA A 127 13.13 7.43 -39.67
N SER A 128 12.82 6.50 -38.74
CA SER A 128 12.58 5.11 -39.14
C SER A 128 11.71 4.23 -38.23
N LEU A 129 11.10 4.76 -37.15
CA LEU A 129 10.22 3.93 -36.32
C LEU A 129 8.84 3.76 -36.95
N ASP A 130 8.36 2.52 -36.97
CA ASP A 130 6.96 2.21 -37.26
C ASP A 130 6.07 2.28 -36.01
N VAL A 131 4.75 2.21 -36.22
CA VAL A 131 3.77 2.29 -35.14
C VAL A 131 3.96 1.18 -34.09
N TRP A 132 4.34 -0.03 -34.51
CA TRP A 132 4.50 -1.16 -33.60
C TRP A 132 5.72 -0.96 -32.68
N GLN A 133 6.80 -0.40 -33.21
CA GLN A 133 7.98 -0.04 -32.40
C GLN A 133 7.63 1.06 -31.40
N VAL A 134 6.87 2.08 -31.81
CA VAL A 134 6.46 3.18 -30.92
C VAL A 134 5.49 2.71 -29.82
N GLU A 135 4.53 1.85 -30.16
CA GLU A 135 3.66 1.19 -29.17
C GLU A 135 4.47 0.30 -28.22
N THR A 136 5.53 -0.35 -28.71
CA THR A 136 6.44 -1.13 -27.86
C THR A 136 7.26 -0.23 -26.93
N ILE A 137 7.72 0.93 -27.38
CA ILE A 137 8.37 1.93 -26.50
C ILE A 137 7.39 2.38 -25.42
N ALA A 138 6.13 2.68 -25.79
CA ALA A 138 5.10 3.08 -24.86
C ALA A 138 4.87 1.99 -23.79
N ARG A 139 4.60 0.76 -24.20
CA ARG A 139 4.29 -0.37 -23.31
C ARG A 139 5.48 -0.84 -22.47
N GLU A 140 6.68 -0.86 -23.05
CA GLU A 140 7.82 -1.53 -22.42
C GLU A 140 8.78 -0.56 -21.71
N LEU A 141 8.81 0.74 -22.04
CA LEU A 141 9.77 1.68 -21.44
C LEU A 141 9.13 2.88 -20.72
N LEU A 142 7.91 3.27 -21.10
CA LEU A 142 7.31 4.53 -20.65
C LEU A 142 6.11 4.33 -19.72
N ALA A 143 5.23 3.39 -20.06
CA ALA A 143 4.01 3.13 -19.34
C ALA A 143 4.09 1.80 -18.60
N ASN A 144 3.58 1.82 -17.38
CA ASN A 144 3.23 0.64 -16.64
C ASN A 144 1.73 0.38 -16.84
N GLU A 145 1.37 -0.58 -17.69
CA GLU A 145 -0.02 -0.77 -18.14
C GLU A 145 -1.02 -1.14 -17.02
N ILE A 146 -0.52 -1.55 -15.85
CA ILE A 146 -1.36 -1.85 -14.68
C ILE A 146 -1.96 -0.56 -14.11
N ILE A 147 -1.14 0.49 -13.95
CA ILE A 147 -1.52 1.75 -13.29
C ILE A 147 -1.63 2.94 -14.26
N GLN A 148 -1.06 2.81 -15.45
CA GLN A 148 -1.01 3.85 -16.47
C GLN A 148 -1.70 3.38 -17.74
N GLN A 149 -2.13 4.36 -18.52
CA GLN A 149 -2.65 4.24 -19.86
C GLN A 149 -1.83 5.14 -20.77
N TRP A 150 -1.76 4.76 -22.04
CA TRP A 150 -0.97 5.48 -23.01
C TRP A 150 -1.70 5.59 -24.35
N ARG A 151 -1.30 6.58 -25.14
CA ARG A 151 -1.81 6.81 -26.50
C ARG A 151 -0.66 7.24 -27.39
N VAL A 152 -0.62 6.72 -28.61
CA VAL A 152 0.37 7.08 -29.63
C VAL A 152 -0.30 7.93 -30.70
N TYR A 153 0.37 9.00 -31.09
CA TYR A 153 -0.08 9.94 -32.10
C TYR A 153 1.00 10.10 -33.18
N ASP A 154 0.59 9.99 -34.43
CA ASP A 154 1.33 10.49 -35.58
C ASP A 154 0.79 11.87 -36.01
N PRO A 155 1.53 12.66 -36.81
CA PRO A 155 1.10 14.00 -37.23
C PRO A 155 -0.27 14.06 -37.90
N SER A 156 -0.75 12.99 -38.56
CA SER A 156 -2.08 12.99 -39.18
C SER A 156 -3.23 12.89 -38.16
N ARG A 157 -2.94 12.38 -36.96
CA ARG A 157 -3.89 12.25 -35.85
C ARG A 157 -3.75 13.37 -34.82
N TRP A 158 -2.83 14.31 -35.04
CA TRP A 158 -2.59 15.46 -34.16
C TRP A 158 -3.22 16.72 -34.72
N ARG A 159 -4.15 17.31 -33.97
CA ARG A 159 -4.71 18.62 -34.29
C ARG A 159 -4.02 19.66 -33.42
N SER A 160 -3.36 20.64 -33.99
CA SER A 160 -2.56 21.63 -33.25
C SER A 160 -3.35 22.40 -32.18
N GLU A 161 -4.65 22.62 -32.39
CA GLU A 161 -5.53 23.30 -31.43
C GLU A 161 -5.99 22.37 -30.28
N GLU A 162 -6.15 21.06 -30.55
CA GLU A 162 -6.65 20.08 -29.57
C GLU A 162 -5.49 19.33 -28.86
N GLY A 163 -4.33 19.22 -29.50
CA GLY A 163 -3.19 18.39 -29.09
C GLY A 163 -3.61 16.95 -28.79
N MET A 164 -3.23 16.46 -27.60
CA MET A 164 -3.65 15.16 -27.08
C MET A 164 -5.13 15.07 -26.63
N GLY A 165 -5.88 16.17 -26.69
CA GLY A 165 -7.22 16.31 -26.10
C GLY A 165 -7.22 16.47 -24.57
N MET A 166 -8.40 16.42 -23.96
CA MET A 166 -8.56 16.47 -22.50
C MET A 166 -8.75 15.06 -21.96
N VAL A 167 -7.83 14.58 -21.12
CA VAL A 167 -7.95 13.29 -20.44
C VAL A 167 -8.02 13.53 -18.93
N VAL A 168 -9.20 13.29 -18.37
CA VAL A 168 -9.47 13.37 -16.93
C VAL A 168 -9.67 11.94 -16.41
N PRO A 169 -8.73 11.35 -15.66
CA PRO A 169 -8.83 10.00 -15.15
C PRO A 169 -9.72 9.94 -13.89
N ARG A 170 -10.97 10.36 -14.01
CA ARG A 170 -11.93 10.36 -12.90
C ARG A 170 -12.50 8.96 -12.67
N VAL A 171 -12.51 8.50 -11.41
CA VAL A 171 -13.30 7.33 -11.03
C VAL A 171 -14.75 7.75 -10.89
N VAL A 172 -15.62 7.12 -11.67
CA VAL A 172 -17.06 7.23 -11.49
C VAL A 172 -17.60 5.82 -11.29
N LEU A 173 -17.76 5.43 -10.03
CA LEU A 173 -18.49 4.22 -9.68
C LEU A 173 -19.98 4.57 -9.73
N ALA A 174 -20.69 4.06 -10.72
CA ALA A 174 -22.15 4.15 -10.79
C ALA A 174 -22.79 3.12 -9.85
N HIS A 175 -22.38 3.13 -8.57
CA HIS A 175 -22.73 2.14 -7.57
C HIS A 175 -22.97 2.84 -6.22
N GLU A 176 -24.10 2.53 -5.57
CA GLU A 176 -24.35 3.00 -4.22
C GLU A 176 -23.69 2.02 -3.23
N PRO A 177 -22.80 2.50 -2.33
CA PRO A 177 -22.16 1.67 -1.32
C PRO A 177 -23.16 0.83 -0.53
N SER A 178 -22.92 -0.47 -0.47
CA SER A 178 -23.81 -1.41 0.20
C SER A 178 -23.05 -2.49 0.97
N PHE A 179 -23.79 -3.19 1.81
CA PHE A 179 -23.38 -4.48 2.37
C PHE A 179 -24.57 -5.43 2.26
N SER A 180 -24.27 -6.71 2.15
CA SER A 180 -25.28 -7.74 1.91
C SER A 180 -25.19 -8.86 2.94
N GLU A 181 -26.35 -9.32 3.38
CA GLU A 181 -26.48 -10.56 4.15
C GLU A 181 -26.35 -11.76 3.20
N ILE A 182 -25.43 -12.66 3.49
CA ILE A 182 -25.08 -13.80 2.65
C ILE A 182 -25.51 -15.11 3.32
N PRO A 183 -26.44 -15.87 2.71
CA PRO A 183 -26.84 -17.16 3.24
C PRO A 183 -25.73 -18.21 3.07
N ILE A 184 -25.43 -18.94 4.14
CA ILE A 184 -24.45 -20.05 4.16
C ILE A 184 -25.12 -21.39 4.56
N PRO A 185 -26.08 -21.90 3.78
CA PRO A 185 -26.90 -23.06 4.18
C PRO A 185 -26.10 -24.34 4.41
N SER A 186 -24.94 -24.50 3.77
CA SER A 186 -24.05 -25.67 3.89
C SER A 186 -22.57 -25.30 3.78
N ASP A 187 -21.69 -26.19 4.22
CA ASP A 187 -20.24 -26.05 4.04
C ASP A 187 -19.87 -25.93 2.55
N GLU A 188 -20.57 -26.67 1.67
CA GLU A 188 -20.40 -26.58 0.22
C GLU A 188 -20.75 -25.19 -0.32
N SER A 189 -21.85 -24.58 0.17
CA SER A 189 -22.23 -23.23 -0.24
C SER A 189 -21.20 -22.17 0.17
N LEU A 190 -20.61 -22.31 1.36
CA LEU A 190 -19.54 -21.42 1.83
C LEU A 190 -18.24 -21.66 1.03
N ALA A 191 -17.92 -22.90 0.66
CA ALA A 191 -16.79 -23.21 -0.21
C ALA A 191 -16.96 -22.61 -1.62
N GLN A 192 -18.16 -22.69 -2.18
CA GLN A 192 -18.47 -22.08 -3.48
C GLN A 192 -18.39 -20.55 -3.41
N LEU A 193 -18.92 -19.95 -2.34
CA LEU A 193 -18.81 -18.52 -2.08
C LEU A 193 -17.35 -18.08 -1.95
N SER A 194 -16.54 -18.84 -1.22
CA SER A 194 -15.11 -18.58 -1.07
C SER A 194 -14.39 -18.52 -2.41
N LYS A 195 -14.74 -19.40 -3.36
CA LYS A 195 -14.20 -19.38 -4.72
C LYS A 195 -14.74 -18.19 -5.52
N ALA A 196 -16.04 -17.92 -5.43
CA ALA A 196 -16.68 -16.84 -6.19
C ALA A 196 -16.20 -15.44 -5.78
N ARG A 197 -15.80 -15.27 -4.52
CA ARG A 197 -15.35 -14.01 -3.94
C ARG A 197 -13.85 -13.94 -3.65
N ASN A 198 -13.07 -14.96 -4.03
CA ASN A 198 -11.63 -15.04 -3.74
C ASN A 198 -11.28 -14.90 -2.25
N LEU A 199 -12.11 -15.49 -1.37
CA LEU A 199 -11.85 -15.50 0.08
C LEU A 199 -10.73 -16.47 0.47
N ALA A 200 -10.30 -17.37 -0.44
CA ALA A 200 -9.24 -18.34 -0.19
C ALA A 200 -9.36 -19.13 1.14
N LEU A 201 -10.59 -19.41 1.62
CA LEU A 201 -10.81 -20.11 2.87
C LEU A 201 -10.28 -21.54 2.79
N ASN A 202 -9.54 -21.96 3.81
CA ASN A 202 -9.10 -23.35 3.92
C ASN A 202 -10.34 -24.26 4.08
N PRO A 203 -10.45 -25.37 3.33
CA PRO A 203 -11.57 -26.30 3.46
C PRO A 203 -11.81 -26.83 4.88
N GLN A 204 -10.76 -26.94 5.70
CA GLN A 204 -10.85 -27.39 7.10
C GLN A 204 -11.41 -26.31 8.04
N ASP A 205 -11.28 -25.03 7.68
CA ASP A 205 -11.80 -23.90 8.48
C ASP A 205 -13.29 -23.65 8.23
N ILE A 206 -13.79 -24.03 7.04
CA ILE A 206 -15.18 -23.79 6.62
C ILE A 206 -16.22 -24.27 7.64
N PRO A 207 -16.15 -25.51 8.17
CA PRO A 207 -17.13 -25.98 9.15
C PRO A 207 -17.08 -25.16 10.45
N ILE A 208 -15.90 -24.70 10.88
CA ILE A 208 -15.74 -23.89 12.11
C ILE A 208 -16.37 -22.51 11.90
N ILE A 209 -16.04 -21.85 10.79
CA ILE A 209 -16.60 -20.54 10.42
C ILE A 209 -18.13 -20.62 10.34
N ARG A 210 -18.66 -21.63 9.63
CA ARG A 210 -20.11 -21.78 9.50
C ARG A 210 -20.77 -22.08 10.85
N ASN A 211 -20.20 -22.97 11.65
CA ASN A 211 -20.76 -23.31 12.96
C ASN A 211 -20.81 -22.10 13.90
N TYR A 212 -19.81 -21.21 13.86
CA TYR A 212 -19.81 -19.96 14.63
C TYR A 212 -21.08 -19.14 14.38
N PHE A 213 -21.41 -18.87 13.12
CA PHE A 213 -22.61 -18.10 12.76
C PHE A 213 -23.94 -18.82 13.07
N LEU A 214 -23.91 -20.13 13.32
CA LEU A 214 -25.08 -20.94 13.68
C LEU A 214 -25.27 -21.09 15.20
N ARG A 215 -24.29 -20.68 16.02
CA ARG A 215 -24.41 -20.73 17.48
C ARG A 215 -25.57 -19.89 17.96
N ARG A 216 -26.34 -20.42 18.92
CA ARG A 216 -27.57 -19.76 19.38
C ARG A 216 -27.28 -18.38 19.97
N GLU A 217 -26.25 -18.29 20.82
CA GLU A 217 -25.81 -17.06 21.46
C GLU A 217 -25.31 -16.02 20.45
N VAL A 218 -24.67 -16.45 19.36
CA VAL A 218 -24.20 -15.58 18.28
C VAL A 218 -25.39 -15.05 17.50
N VAL A 219 -26.33 -15.92 17.12
CA VAL A 219 -27.57 -15.54 16.42
C VAL A 219 -28.41 -14.58 17.27
N GLU A 220 -28.63 -14.87 18.55
CA GLU A 220 -29.39 -14.01 19.47
C GLU A 220 -28.74 -12.62 19.60
N ALA A 221 -27.41 -12.57 19.77
CA ALA A 221 -26.68 -11.30 19.88
C ALA A 221 -26.73 -10.48 18.58
N ARG A 222 -26.64 -11.13 17.42
CA ARG A 222 -26.73 -10.49 16.10
C ARG A 222 -28.13 -9.95 15.81
N GLN A 223 -29.17 -10.68 16.19
CA GLN A 223 -30.56 -10.25 16.02
C GLN A 223 -30.86 -8.96 16.79
N GLN A 224 -30.25 -8.78 17.98
CA GLN A 224 -30.40 -7.56 18.77
C GLN A 224 -29.86 -6.31 18.06
N VAL A 225 -28.88 -6.48 17.16
CA VAL A 225 -28.28 -5.39 16.38
C VAL A 225 -28.76 -5.36 14.93
N GLY A 226 -29.81 -6.12 14.60
CA GLY A 226 -30.49 -6.10 13.30
C GLY A 226 -29.88 -7.00 12.22
N LEU A 227 -29.03 -7.97 12.59
CA LEU A 227 -28.46 -8.95 11.67
C LEU A 227 -29.08 -10.33 11.84
N SER A 228 -29.42 -10.98 10.73
CA SER A 228 -30.05 -12.30 10.66
C SER A 228 -29.13 -13.36 10.07
N LEU A 229 -28.27 -12.97 9.14
CA LEU A 229 -27.29 -13.82 8.45
C LEU A 229 -25.89 -13.18 8.50
N PRO A 230 -24.81 -13.92 8.22
CA PRO A 230 -23.48 -13.34 8.03
C PRO A 230 -23.50 -12.27 6.94
N THR A 231 -22.68 -11.23 7.05
CA THR A 231 -22.52 -10.22 5.98
C THR A 231 -21.29 -10.49 5.14
N ASP A 232 -21.22 -9.90 3.94
CA ASP A 232 -19.97 -9.80 3.17
C ASP A 232 -18.83 -9.20 4.01
N VAL A 233 -19.08 -8.10 4.73
CA VAL A 233 -18.08 -7.45 5.60
C VAL A 233 -17.46 -8.43 6.59
N GLU A 234 -18.28 -9.27 7.22
CA GLU A 234 -17.82 -10.27 8.18
C GLU A 234 -17.04 -11.40 7.54
N LEU A 235 -17.54 -11.94 6.42
CA LEU A 235 -16.85 -13.04 5.73
C LEU A 235 -15.51 -12.59 5.16
N GLU A 236 -15.40 -11.36 4.67
CA GLU A 236 -14.14 -10.76 4.23
C GLU A 236 -13.19 -10.54 5.42
N ALA A 237 -13.67 -10.04 6.56
CA ALA A 237 -12.85 -9.90 7.77
C ALA A 237 -12.31 -11.25 8.28
N VAL A 238 -13.16 -12.29 8.30
CA VAL A 238 -12.76 -13.65 8.69
C VAL A 238 -11.75 -14.24 7.70
N SER A 239 -11.99 -14.06 6.40
CA SER A 239 -11.08 -14.47 5.33
C SER A 239 -9.68 -13.88 5.51
N GLN A 240 -9.58 -12.55 5.70
CA GLN A 240 -8.31 -11.88 5.91
C GLN A 240 -7.61 -12.40 7.17
N ALA A 241 -8.32 -12.46 8.30
CA ALA A 241 -7.77 -12.93 9.57
C ALA A 241 -7.31 -14.40 9.55
N ARG A 242 -7.87 -15.23 8.65
CA ARG A 242 -7.53 -16.66 8.51
C ARG A 242 -6.55 -16.96 7.38
N SER A 243 -6.20 -15.97 6.55
CA SER A 243 -5.21 -16.13 5.48
C SER A 243 -3.85 -16.61 6.02
N ASP A 244 -3.07 -17.30 5.19
CA ASP A 244 -1.73 -17.75 5.60
C ASP A 244 -0.79 -16.57 5.86
N HIS A 245 -0.91 -15.50 5.08
CA HIS A 245 -0.12 -14.29 5.25
C HIS A 245 -0.38 -13.59 6.60
N CYS A 246 -1.63 -13.49 7.07
CA CYS A 246 -1.91 -12.88 8.38
C CYS A 246 -1.71 -13.85 9.55
N ASN A 247 -2.21 -15.09 9.45
CA ASN A 247 -2.20 -16.02 10.58
C ASN A 247 -0.98 -16.95 10.62
N HIS A 248 -0.13 -16.93 9.58
CA HIS A 248 1.08 -17.76 9.49
C HIS A 248 0.78 -19.25 9.69
N ASN A 249 -0.29 -19.75 9.08
CA ASN A 249 -0.78 -21.13 9.25
C ASN A 249 0.29 -22.15 8.86
N THR A 250 1.02 -21.93 7.78
CA THR A 250 2.14 -22.77 7.32
C THR A 250 3.25 -22.81 8.36
N PHE A 251 3.66 -21.65 8.89
CA PHE A 251 4.72 -21.56 9.91
C PHE A 251 4.30 -22.16 11.25
N ARG A 252 3.00 -22.19 11.54
CA ARG A 252 2.38 -22.82 12.71
C ARG A 252 1.92 -24.25 12.46
N GLY A 253 2.14 -24.78 11.26
CA GLY A 253 1.68 -26.11 10.85
C GLY A 253 2.54 -27.24 11.40
N ARG A 254 1.98 -28.46 11.34
CA ARG A 254 2.63 -29.72 11.69
C ARG A 254 3.26 -30.34 10.44
N PHE A 255 4.56 -30.61 10.51
CA PHE A 255 5.33 -31.19 9.41
C PHE A 255 5.75 -32.61 9.74
N HIS A 256 5.33 -33.58 8.93
CA HIS A 256 5.78 -34.96 8.94
C HIS A 256 6.97 -35.10 7.99
N TYR A 257 8.18 -34.98 8.54
CA TYR A 257 9.42 -35.02 7.80
C TYR A 257 9.91 -36.45 7.61
N THR A 258 10.35 -36.79 6.40
CA THR A 258 11.02 -38.05 6.08
C THR A 258 12.32 -37.78 5.34
N ASP A 259 13.45 -38.18 5.92
CA ASP A 259 14.72 -38.29 5.22
C ASP A 259 14.71 -39.54 4.34
N VAL A 260 14.75 -39.33 3.02
CA VAL A 260 14.63 -40.43 2.05
C VAL A 260 15.91 -41.28 2.00
N GLU A 261 17.08 -40.71 2.31
CA GLU A 261 18.35 -41.43 2.30
C GLU A 261 18.51 -42.32 3.54
N THR A 262 18.16 -41.81 4.72
CA THR A 262 18.34 -42.54 5.98
C THR A 262 17.08 -43.27 6.45
N GLY A 263 15.92 -42.97 5.87
CA GLY A 263 14.61 -43.44 6.33
C GLY A 263 14.17 -42.85 7.67
N ARG A 264 14.85 -41.80 8.16
CA ARG A 264 14.52 -41.17 9.45
C ARG A 264 13.26 -40.35 9.28
N THR A 265 12.31 -40.53 10.20
CA THR A 265 11.12 -39.68 10.28
C THR A 265 11.17 -38.77 11.50
N GLU A 266 10.61 -37.58 11.37
CA GLU A 266 10.51 -36.59 12.43
C GLU A 266 9.20 -35.81 12.28
N VAL A 267 8.57 -35.44 13.39
CA VAL A 267 7.38 -34.58 13.38
C VAL A 267 7.76 -33.25 14.01
N VAL A 268 7.55 -32.16 13.27
CA VAL A 268 7.77 -30.79 13.75
C VAL A 268 6.42 -30.10 13.86
N GLU A 269 5.94 -29.93 15.09
CA GLU A 269 4.57 -29.47 15.36
C GLU A 269 4.31 -28.00 14.99
N ASN A 270 5.30 -27.13 15.12
CA ASN A 270 5.13 -25.70 14.87
C ASN A 270 6.51 -25.08 14.66
N LEU A 271 6.85 -24.78 13.40
CA LEU A 271 8.17 -24.26 13.03
C LEU A 271 8.44 -22.90 13.68
N PHE A 272 7.45 -22.01 13.72
CA PHE A 272 7.59 -20.71 14.37
C PHE A 272 7.95 -20.87 15.85
N LYS A 273 7.15 -21.65 16.59
CA LYS A 273 7.35 -21.88 18.02
C LYS A 273 8.71 -22.53 18.30
N THR A 274 9.04 -23.57 17.53
CA THR A 274 10.21 -24.43 17.79
C THR A 274 11.51 -23.79 17.35
N CYS A 275 11.52 -23.18 16.16
CA CYS A 275 12.75 -22.69 15.52
C CYS A 275 12.97 -21.19 15.71
N ILE A 276 11.93 -20.40 16.03
CA ILE A 276 12.02 -18.94 16.16
C ILE A 276 11.67 -18.48 17.57
N GLU A 277 10.45 -18.70 18.06
CA GLU A 277 9.96 -18.16 19.33
C GLU A 277 10.76 -18.70 20.52
N ALA A 278 10.82 -20.02 20.70
CA ALA A 278 11.49 -20.61 21.86
C ALA A 278 12.99 -20.25 21.94
N PRO A 279 13.78 -20.34 20.85
CA PRO A 279 15.17 -19.88 20.87
C PRO A 279 15.30 -18.37 21.15
N THR A 280 14.43 -17.55 20.58
CA THR A 280 14.45 -16.09 20.78
C THR A 280 14.16 -15.74 22.24
N LEU A 281 13.12 -16.33 22.85
CA LEU A 281 12.78 -16.09 24.26
C LEU A 281 13.86 -16.62 25.21
N GLU A 282 14.51 -17.72 24.87
CA GLU A 282 15.64 -18.23 25.66
C GLU A 282 16.85 -17.30 25.60
N LEU A 283 17.18 -16.78 24.42
CA LEU A 283 18.24 -15.78 24.26
C LEU A 283 17.90 -14.46 24.96
N MET A 284 16.64 -14.01 24.91
CA MET A 284 16.18 -12.80 25.59
C MET A 284 16.46 -12.85 27.10
N LYS A 285 16.23 -13.99 27.76
CA LYS A 285 16.56 -14.17 29.19
C LYS A 285 18.05 -13.98 29.50
N GLN A 286 18.92 -14.19 28.51
CA GLN A 286 20.38 -14.12 28.65
C GLN A 286 20.96 -12.79 28.14
N ARG A 287 20.13 -11.90 27.60
CA ARG A 287 20.53 -10.68 26.91
C ARG A 287 19.67 -9.52 27.39
N GLU A 288 20.08 -8.87 28.47
CA GLU A 288 19.36 -7.74 29.09
C GLU A 288 19.11 -6.54 28.16
N TRP A 289 19.85 -6.45 27.05
CA TRP A 289 19.65 -5.41 26.04
C TRP A 289 18.50 -5.74 25.09
N VAL A 290 17.95 -6.95 25.07
CA VAL A 290 16.75 -7.28 24.29
C VAL A 290 15.54 -6.82 25.10
N VAL A 291 14.78 -5.87 24.54
CA VAL A 291 13.72 -5.14 25.25
C VAL A 291 12.34 -5.73 24.93
N SER A 292 12.02 -5.89 23.65
CA SER A 292 10.71 -6.35 23.18
C SER A 292 10.89 -7.17 21.90
N VAL A 293 10.25 -8.35 21.82
CA VAL A 293 10.28 -9.23 20.65
C VAL A 293 8.97 -10.02 20.54
N LEU A 294 8.60 -10.41 19.32
CA LEU A 294 7.51 -11.37 19.01
C LEU A 294 6.07 -10.95 19.35
N TRP A 295 5.80 -9.68 19.64
CA TRP A 295 4.44 -9.21 19.90
C TRP A 295 4.05 -7.91 19.18
N ASP A 296 5.04 -7.12 18.75
CA ASP A 296 4.85 -5.80 18.12
C ASP A 296 5.38 -5.82 16.67
N ASN A 297 5.16 -4.73 15.92
CA ASN A 297 5.60 -4.51 14.54
C ASN A 297 7.10 -4.70 14.32
N ALA A 298 7.92 -4.47 15.35
CA ALA A 298 9.38 -4.66 15.28
C ALA A 298 9.97 -5.18 16.59
N GLY A 299 11.16 -5.77 16.47
CA GLY A 299 11.99 -6.09 17.64
C GLY A 299 12.67 -4.83 18.17
N VAL A 300 12.70 -4.67 19.49
CA VAL A 300 13.30 -3.54 20.19
C VAL A 300 14.47 -4.01 21.07
N ALA A 301 15.56 -3.26 21.02
CA ALA A 301 16.74 -3.49 21.83
C ALA A 301 17.31 -2.17 22.38
N ARG A 302 17.95 -2.23 23.54
CA ARG A 302 18.60 -1.09 24.20
C ARG A 302 19.81 -0.65 23.38
N PHE A 303 19.82 0.63 22.99
CA PHE A 303 20.98 1.25 22.34
C PHE A 303 21.94 1.84 23.37
N ASP A 304 21.40 2.65 24.29
CA ASP A 304 22.15 3.28 25.38
C ASP A 304 21.27 3.43 26.65
N GLU A 305 21.69 4.25 27.60
CA GLU A 305 20.96 4.47 28.86
C GLU A 305 19.59 5.13 28.66
N ASN A 306 19.40 5.90 27.58
CA ASN A 306 18.22 6.73 27.36
C ASN A 306 17.40 6.30 26.13
N SER A 307 17.97 5.50 25.24
CA SER A 307 17.37 5.14 23.95
C SER A 307 17.38 3.64 23.68
N ASN A 308 16.31 3.20 23.01
CA ASN A 308 16.21 1.92 22.33
C ASN A 308 16.30 2.11 20.82
N TYR A 309 16.69 1.05 20.10
CA TYR A 309 16.51 0.95 18.66
C TYR A 309 15.48 -0.13 18.32
N ALA A 310 14.74 0.08 17.24
CA ALA A 310 13.77 -0.85 16.68
C ALA A 310 14.25 -1.34 15.31
N ILE A 311 14.10 -2.62 15.02
CA ILE A 311 14.49 -3.22 13.73
C ILE A 311 13.48 -4.28 13.29
N THR A 312 13.11 -4.24 12.02
CA THR A 312 12.26 -5.24 11.39
C THR A 312 12.58 -5.35 9.89
N GLY A 313 12.12 -6.43 9.26
CA GLY A 313 12.25 -6.66 7.83
C GLY A 313 11.05 -7.39 7.25
N GLU A 314 10.72 -7.05 6.02
CA GLU A 314 9.59 -7.58 5.26
C GLU A 314 10.01 -7.97 3.84
N THR A 315 9.07 -8.57 3.11
CA THR A 315 9.23 -8.86 1.68
C THR A 315 8.07 -8.33 0.87
N HIS A 316 8.34 -7.90 -0.36
CA HIS A 316 7.31 -7.44 -1.29
C HIS A 316 7.43 -8.15 -2.65
N ASN A 317 7.60 -9.47 -2.59
CA ASN A 317 7.99 -10.32 -3.73
C ASN A 317 6.95 -10.33 -4.85
N SER A 318 5.72 -10.74 -4.56
CA SER A 318 4.68 -10.92 -5.59
C SER A 318 4.30 -9.59 -6.25
N PRO A 319 4.08 -8.49 -5.50
CA PRO A 319 3.79 -7.20 -6.13
C PRO A 319 4.96 -6.70 -6.96
N SER A 320 6.21 -6.80 -6.47
CA SER A 320 7.40 -6.39 -7.24
C SER A 320 7.62 -7.23 -8.50
N ASN A 321 7.19 -8.49 -8.50
CA ASN A 321 7.29 -9.36 -9.67
C ASN A 321 6.26 -9.00 -10.75
N MET A 322 5.06 -8.57 -10.34
CA MET A 322 4.03 -8.06 -11.26
C MET A 322 4.36 -6.66 -11.75
N GLU A 323 4.86 -5.82 -10.83
CA GLU A 323 5.13 -4.42 -11.03
C GLU A 323 6.26 -3.94 -10.12
N ALA A 324 7.44 -3.79 -10.72
CA ALA A 324 8.69 -3.57 -10.02
C ALA A 324 8.75 -2.28 -9.21
N TYR A 325 8.25 -1.16 -9.74
CA TYR A 325 8.40 0.15 -9.13
C TYR A 325 7.48 0.31 -7.92
N GLY A 326 6.17 0.18 -8.13
CA GLY A 326 5.14 0.32 -7.12
C GLY A 326 5.30 -0.74 -6.04
N GLY A 327 5.53 -2.00 -6.41
CA GLY A 327 5.76 -3.07 -5.44
C GLY A 327 6.99 -2.81 -4.54
N ALA A 328 8.10 -2.36 -5.10
CA ALA A 328 9.26 -2.06 -4.28
C ALA A 328 9.09 -0.79 -3.43
N LEU A 329 8.40 0.23 -3.97
CA LEU A 329 8.09 1.46 -3.26
C LEU A 329 7.17 1.20 -2.06
N THR A 330 6.10 0.42 -2.24
CA THR A 330 5.19 0.06 -1.14
C THR A 330 5.84 -0.87 -0.14
N GLY A 331 6.78 -1.71 -0.58
CA GLY A 331 7.65 -2.46 0.32
C GLY A 331 8.43 -1.53 1.26
N ILE A 332 9.23 -0.61 0.71
CA ILE A 332 10.11 0.23 1.56
C ILE A 332 9.32 1.19 2.46
N VAL A 333 8.21 1.75 1.99
CA VAL A 333 7.38 2.61 2.84
C VAL A 333 6.51 1.79 3.79
N GLY A 334 6.16 0.55 3.45
CA GLY A 334 5.48 -0.38 4.36
C GLY A 334 6.31 -0.65 5.60
N ILE A 335 7.56 -1.08 5.41
CA ILE A 335 8.47 -1.37 6.52
C ILE A 335 8.84 -0.13 7.35
N TYR A 336 8.69 1.07 6.80
CA TYR A 336 8.82 2.31 7.57
C TYR A 336 7.66 2.46 8.56
N ARG A 337 6.43 2.09 8.18
CA ARG A 337 5.28 2.16 9.09
C ARG A 337 5.41 1.21 10.27
N ASP A 338 6.03 0.04 10.10
CA ASP A 338 6.28 -0.86 11.23
C ASP A 338 7.13 -0.20 12.31
N ILE A 339 8.20 0.49 11.91
CA ILE A 339 9.04 1.24 12.85
C ILE A 339 8.27 2.42 13.45
N MET A 340 7.45 3.11 12.65
CA MET A 340 6.57 4.18 13.16
C MET A 340 5.51 3.65 14.14
N GLY A 341 5.08 2.40 13.99
CA GLY A 341 4.09 1.72 14.84
C GLY A 341 4.71 0.96 16.03
N THR A 342 6.02 0.80 16.09
CA THR A 342 6.68 0.05 17.17
C THR A 342 6.61 0.83 18.49
N GLY A 343 6.07 0.19 19.52
CA GLY A 343 5.75 0.82 20.79
C GLY A 343 4.86 2.05 20.58
N LYS A 344 5.18 3.17 21.25
CA LYS A 344 4.49 4.45 21.02
C LYS A 344 5.04 5.24 19.83
N GLY A 345 5.89 4.62 19.02
CA GLY A 345 6.46 5.14 17.78
C GLY A 345 7.96 5.41 17.85
N ALA A 346 8.70 4.98 16.83
CA ALA A 346 10.13 5.21 16.69
C ALA A 346 10.46 6.11 15.50
N ARG A 347 11.54 6.90 15.64
CA ARG A 347 12.06 7.75 14.57
C ARG A 347 12.87 6.90 13.60
N LEU A 348 12.52 6.92 12.33
CA LEU A 348 13.24 6.22 11.26
C LEU A 348 14.69 6.75 11.12
N LEU A 349 15.65 5.84 10.99
CA LEU A 349 17.07 6.15 10.81
C LEU A 349 17.60 5.69 9.44
N ALA A 350 17.27 4.47 9.04
CA ALA A 350 17.79 3.88 7.81
C ALA A 350 16.87 2.78 7.27
N GLY A 351 16.74 2.72 5.95
CA GLY A 351 16.27 1.55 5.24
C GLY A 351 17.42 0.60 4.90
N LEU A 352 17.13 -0.67 4.70
CA LEU A 352 18.04 -1.67 4.16
C LEU A 352 17.34 -2.49 3.08
N TYR A 353 18.11 -3.12 2.19
CA TYR A 353 17.55 -3.94 1.12
C TYR A 353 18.26 -5.27 0.90
N GLY A 354 17.52 -6.24 0.37
CA GLY A 354 18.07 -7.50 -0.13
C GLY A 354 17.32 -7.91 -1.40
N TYR A 355 18.01 -8.03 -2.53
CA TYR A 355 17.38 -8.36 -3.80
C TYR A 355 17.92 -9.68 -4.35
N CYS A 356 17.03 -10.58 -4.72
CA CYS A 356 17.35 -11.80 -5.46
C CYS A 356 16.62 -11.77 -6.81
N VAL A 357 17.37 -11.65 -7.90
CA VAL A 357 16.81 -11.47 -9.25
C VAL A 357 17.50 -12.36 -10.28
N GLY A 358 16.90 -12.53 -11.45
CA GLY A 358 17.56 -13.20 -12.57
C GLY A 358 18.83 -12.46 -13.04
N PRO A 359 19.69 -13.09 -13.85
CA PRO A 359 20.83 -12.41 -14.47
C PRO A 359 20.38 -11.19 -15.26
N ARG A 360 21.01 -10.03 -15.05
CA ARG A 360 20.58 -8.74 -15.63
C ARG A 360 20.64 -8.72 -17.17
N ASP A 361 21.52 -9.50 -17.76
CA ASP A 361 21.77 -9.67 -19.19
C ASP A 361 21.22 -11.01 -19.73
N TYR A 362 20.20 -11.55 -19.07
CA TYR A 362 19.58 -12.81 -19.47
C TYR A 362 19.10 -12.79 -20.93
N ALA A 363 19.67 -13.68 -21.75
CA ALA A 363 19.31 -13.86 -23.16
C ALA A 363 18.84 -15.30 -23.46
N GLY A 364 18.35 -16.00 -22.44
CA GLY A 364 17.88 -17.38 -22.57
C GLY A 364 16.45 -17.49 -23.11
N PRO A 365 15.94 -18.72 -23.30
CA PRO A 365 14.66 -18.96 -23.95
C PRO A 365 13.42 -18.72 -23.06
N LEU A 366 13.59 -18.48 -21.75
CA LEU A 366 12.46 -18.18 -20.87
C LEU A 366 12.00 -16.74 -21.07
N CYS A 367 10.70 -16.53 -21.08
CA CYS A 367 10.10 -15.19 -21.17
C CYS A 367 9.46 -14.83 -19.83
N PRO A 368 10.24 -14.37 -18.83
CA PRO A 368 9.66 -13.89 -17.58
C PRO A 368 8.76 -12.67 -17.85
N HIS A 369 7.75 -12.46 -16.99
CA HIS A 369 6.81 -11.33 -17.10
C HIS A 369 7.53 -9.99 -17.25
N LEU A 370 8.56 -9.75 -16.43
CA LEU A 370 9.50 -8.64 -16.60
C LEU A 370 10.90 -9.20 -16.86
N HIS A 371 11.56 -8.67 -17.90
CA HIS A 371 12.96 -8.96 -18.14
C HIS A 371 13.78 -8.58 -16.89
N PRO A 372 14.75 -9.41 -16.42
CA PRO A 372 15.45 -9.18 -15.14
C PRO A 372 16.11 -7.80 -15.03
N ARG A 373 16.59 -7.24 -16.15
CA ARG A 373 17.06 -5.85 -16.22
C ARG A 373 15.99 -4.86 -15.79
N ARG A 374 14.81 -4.91 -16.42
CA ARG A 374 13.68 -4.00 -16.15
C ARG A 374 13.15 -4.18 -14.73
N LEU A 375 13.07 -5.43 -14.28
CA LEU A 375 12.66 -5.77 -12.92
C LEU A 375 13.59 -5.12 -11.88
N LEU A 376 14.91 -5.31 -12.00
CA LEU A 376 15.86 -4.74 -11.06
C LEU A 376 15.88 -3.21 -11.12
N ASP A 377 15.89 -2.62 -12.33
CA ASP A 377 15.92 -1.17 -12.50
C ASP A 377 14.67 -0.52 -11.86
N GLY A 378 13.50 -1.14 -12.03
CA GLY A 378 12.25 -0.69 -11.40
C GLY A 378 12.24 -0.86 -9.88
N VAL A 379 12.75 -1.97 -9.35
CA VAL A 379 12.87 -2.20 -7.89
C VAL A 379 13.78 -1.14 -7.25
N VAL A 380 14.94 -0.88 -7.86
CA VAL A 380 15.88 0.13 -7.38
C VAL A 380 15.25 1.52 -7.42
N GLU A 381 14.53 1.85 -8.49
CA GLU A 381 13.83 3.13 -8.62
C GLU A 381 12.73 3.28 -7.56
N GLY A 382 11.93 2.24 -7.30
CA GLY A 382 10.88 2.27 -6.29
C GLY A 382 11.41 2.49 -4.88
N VAL A 383 12.45 1.74 -4.48
CA VAL A 383 13.08 1.90 -3.16
C VAL A 383 13.77 3.26 -3.02
N ARG A 384 14.47 3.70 -4.06
CA ARG A 384 15.13 5.02 -4.09
C ARG A 384 14.11 6.13 -3.89
N ASP A 385 13.02 6.10 -4.63
CA ASP A 385 12.00 7.14 -4.60
C ASP A 385 11.25 7.14 -3.27
N GLY A 386 10.91 5.96 -2.72
CA GLY A 386 10.33 5.83 -1.38
C GLY A 386 11.21 6.44 -0.29
N GLY A 387 12.46 5.97 -0.20
CA GLY A 387 13.43 6.46 0.79
C GLY A 387 13.77 7.94 0.64
N ASN A 388 14.08 8.39 -0.58
CA ASN A 388 14.49 9.78 -0.83
C ASN A 388 13.37 10.79 -0.59
N LYS A 389 12.14 10.50 -1.06
CA LYS A 389 10.99 11.41 -0.88
C LYS A 389 10.55 11.45 0.58
N HIS A 390 10.69 10.34 1.32
CA HIS A 390 10.48 10.34 2.77
C HIS A 390 11.64 11.03 3.53
N GLY A 391 12.86 10.98 3.01
CA GLY A 391 14.08 11.47 3.66
C GLY A 391 14.77 10.46 4.57
N VAL A 392 14.58 9.15 4.33
CA VAL A 392 15.26 8.06 5.04
C VAL A 392 16.32 7.46 4.11
N PRO A 393 17.61 7.45 4.49
CA PRO A 393 18.65 6.88 3.65
C PRO A 393 18.56 5.35 3.62
N THR A 394 18.94 4.74 2.50
CA THR A 394 19.03 3.27 2.36
C THR A 394 20.49 2.83 2.15
N PRO A 395 21.35 2.89 3.20
CA PRO A 395 22.81 2.78 3.05
C PRO A 395 23.35 1.36 2.88
N PHE A 396 22.59 0.32 3.22
CA PHE A 396 23.10 -1.05 3.27
C PHE A 396 22.16 -2.02 2.57
N GLY A 397 22.75 -2.97 1.82
CA GLY A 397 21.99 -4.05 1.24
C GLY A 397 22.82 -5.07 0.47
N ASN A 398 22.13 -6.09 -0.04
CA ASN A 398 22.72 -7.18 -0.82
C ASN A 398 21.97 -7.36 -2.15
N LEU A 399 22.69 -7.74 -3.20
CA LEU A 399 22.13 -8.10 -4.50
C LEU A 399 22.69 -9.46 -4.91
N PHE A 400 21.80 -10.40 -5.21
CA PHE A 400 22.13 -11.74 -5.64
C PHE A 400 21.46 -12.08 -6.97
N HIS A 401 22.24 -12.59 -7.92
CA HIS A 401 21.76 -13.02 -9.23
C HIS A 401 21.75 -14.53 -9.34
N HIS A 402 20.61 -15.11 -9.72
CA HIS A 402 20.52 -16.54 -10.04
C HIS A 402 19.38 -16.83 -11.03
N PRO A 403 19.57 -17.72 -12.02
CA PRO A 403 18.51 -18.08 -12.98
C PRO A 403 17.20 -18.57 -12.35
N SER A 404 17.24 -19.17 -11.15
CA SER A 404 16.02 -19.61 -10.45
C SER A 404 15.07 -18.45 -10.08
N PHE A 405 15.56 -17.21 -10.02
CA PHE A 405 14.73 -16.02 -9.75
C PHE A 405 14.10 -15.44 -11.03
N LEU A 406 14.19 -16.11 -12.17
CA LEU A 406 13.46 -15.73 -13.39
C LEU A 406 11.94 -15.92 -13.23
N GLY A 407 11.50 -16.90 -12.43
CA GLY A 407 10.08 -17.12 -12.18
C GLY A 407 9.47 -16.15 -11.17
N LYS A 408 10.21 -15.86 -10.09
CA LYS A 408 9.80 -14.94 -9.03
C LYS A 408 11.03 -14.30 -8.40
N CYS A 409 11.09 -12.98 -8.38
CA CYS A 409 12.12 -12.27 -7.61
C CYS A 409 11.84 -12.29 -6.10
N LEU A 410 12.89 -12.05 -5.33
CA LEU A 410 12.77 -11.72 -3.91
C LEU A 410 13.20 -10.28 -3.68
N VAL A 411 12.33 -9.49 -3.08
CA VAL A 411 12.55 -8.09 -2.73
C VAL A 411 12.35 -7.96 -1.22
N PHE A 412 13.46 -8.03 -0.49
CA PHE A 412 13.53 -7.81 0.94
C PHE A 412 13.79 -6.34 1.21
N VAL A 413 13.09 -5.80 2.19
CA VAL A 413 13.28 -4.45 2.75
C VAL A 413 13.33 -4.55 4.26
N ALA A 414 14.17 -3.75 4.88
CA ALA A 414 14.24 -3.66 6.34
C ALA A 414 14.36 -2.20 6.76
N SER A 415 14.04 -1.91 8.01
CA SER A 415 14.13 -0.56 8.56
C SER A 415 14.68 -0.59 9.98
N LEU A 416 15.45 0.44 10.30
CA LEU A 416 16.00 0.71 11.62
C LEU A 416 15.45 2.04 12.13
N GLY A 417 14.98 2.07 13.37
CA GLY A 417 14.56 3.28 14.05
C GLY A 417 15.16 3.43 15.44
N ILE A 418 15.00 4.62 16.02
CA ILE A 418 15.40 4.95 17.40
C ILE A 418 14.23 5.56 18.16
N MET A 419 14.09 5.18 19.42
CA MET A 419 13.05 5.67 20.32
C MET A 419 13.63 5.92 21.71
N PRO A 420 13.18 6.97 22.43
CA PRO A 420 13.55 7.14 23.83
C PRO A 420 13.02 5.96 24.64
N ARG A 421 13.68 5.55 25.72
CA ARG A 421 13.24 4.41 26.55
C ARG A 421 11.96 4.70 27.31
N GLU A 422 11.83 5.93 27.78
CA GLU A 422 10.70 6.40 28.57
C GLU A 422 10.29 7.81 28.14
N ILE A 423 8.99 8.10 28.17
CA ILE A 423 8.43 9.43 28.00
C ILE A 423 7.31 9.56 29.04
N GLY A 424 7.25 10.69 29.75
CA GLY A 424 6.22 10.92 30.77
C GLY A 424 6.28 9.94 31.96
N GLY A 425 7.41 9.25 32.16
CA GLY A 425 7.57 8.20 33.17
C GLY A 425 7.03 6.82 32.75
N GLU A 426 6.58 6.67 31.51
CA GLU A 426 6.13 5.41 30.94
C GLU A 426 7.12 4.90 29.90
N ARG A 427 7.27 3.58 29.83
CA ARG A 427 8.06 2.93 28.80
C ARG A 427 7.42 3.14 27.44
N THR A 428 8.24 3.41 26.44
CA THR A 428 7.78 3.65 25.07
C THR A 428 7.65 2.38 24.25
N ASP A 429 8.33 1.30 24.64
CA ASP A 429 8.22 -0.02 24.01
C ASP A 429 6.92 -0.74 24.39
N GLU A 430 6.15 -0.20 25.34
CA GLU A 430 4.85 -0.71 25.76
C GLU A 430 3.72 0.16 25.17
N LYS A 431 2.70 -0.50 24.62
CA LYS A 431 1.48 0.14 24.11
C LYS A 431 0.27 -0.75 24.38
N CYS A 432 -0.88 -0.15 24.69
CA CYS A 432 -2.13 -0.88 24.88
C CYS A 432 -3.31 0.11 24.77
N PRO A 433 -4.30 -0.13 23.91
CA PRO A 433 -5.50 0.70 23.85
C PRO A 433 -6.39 0.45 25.08
N GLY A 434 -6.96 1.50 25.65
CA GLY A 434 -7.96 1.41 26.71
C GLY A 434 -9.38 1.42 26.18
N ALA A 435 -10.32 0.81 26.92
CA ALA A 435 -11.74 0.98 26.64
C ALA A 435 -12.12 2.47 26.72
N GLY A 436 -12.83 2.96 25.71
CA GLY A 436 -13.17 4.37 25.54
C GLY A 436 -12.15 5.20 24.76
N ASP A 437 -10.94 4.69 24.49
CA ASP A 437 -10.00 5.38 23.60
C ASP A 437 -10.61 5.54 22.20
N CYS A 438 -10.42 6.72 21.61
CA CYS A 438 -10.82 7.00 20.24
C CYS A 438 -9.93 6.23 19.27
N ILE A 439 -10.54 5.62 18.25
CA ILE A 439 -9.84 5.01 17.13
C ILE A 439 -9.69 6.09 16.05
N VAL A 440 -8.44 6.50 15.81
CA VAL A 440 -8.11 7.55 14.84
C VAL A 440 -7.32 6.93 13.69
N MET A 441 -7.86 7.04 12.48
CA MET A 441 -7.11 6.72 11.26
C MET A 441 -6.35 7.97 10.82
N CYS A 442 -5.03 7.84 10.63
CA CYS A 442 -4.16 8.93 10.19
C CYS A 442 -3.55 8.62 8.82
N GLY A 443 -3.39 9.63 7.98
CA GLY A 443 -2.65 9.56 6.71
C GLY A 443 -3.53 9.42 5.47
N GLY A 444 -3.21 8.46 4.61
CA GLY A 444 -3.81 8.29 3.29
C GLY A 444 -5.30 7.92 3.30
N ARG A 445 -6.03 8.25 2.24
CA ARG A 445 -7.44 7.89 2.07
C ARG A 445 -7.63 6.46 1.55
N VAL A 446 -8.78 5.87 1.87
CA VAL A 446 -9.16 4.52 1.45
C VAL A 446 -9.68 4.50 0.01
N GLY A 447 -9.12 3.61 -0.81
CA GLY A 447 -9.52 3.30 -2.17
C GLY A 447 -9.65 1.80 -2.38
N LYS A 448 -9.95 1.38 -3.61
CA LYS A 448 -9.95 -0.03 -4.04
C LYS A 448 -8.53 -0.54 -4.30
N ASP A 449 -7.60 -0.25 -3.40
CA ASP A 449 -6.19 -0.56 -3.55
C ASP A 449 -5.84 -1.85 -2.81
N GLY A 450 -5.21 -2.80 -3.49
CA GLY A 450 -4.69 -4.04 -2.89
C GLY A 450 -5.72 -4.92 -2.22
N ILE A 451 -7.01 -4.75 -2.52
CA ILE A 451 -8.05 -5.67 -2.02
C ILE A 451 -7.68 -7.10 -2.43
N HIS A 452 -7.76 -8.02 -1.47
CA HIS A 452 -7.33 -9.41 -1.63
C HIS A 452 -5.82 -9.57 -1.87
N GLY A 453 -4.98 -8.59 -1.54
CA GLY A 453 -3.52 -8.68 -1.65
C GLY A 453 -2.94 -9.78 -0.77
N VAL A 454 -3.32 -9.79 0.51
CA VAL A 454 -2.95 -10.85 1.47
C VAL A 454 -3.44 -12.24 1.03
N THR A 455 -4.71 -12.36 0.59
CA THR A 455 -5.25 -13.66 0.14
C THR A 455 -4.58 -14.14 -1.14
N ALA A 456 -4.38 -13.25 -2.13
CA ALA A 456 -3.67 -13.57 -3.37
C ALA A 456 -2.19 -13.91 -3.15
N SER A 457 -1.53 -13.28 -2.17
CA SER A 457 -0.15 -13.61 -1.80
C SER A 457 -0.01 -15.00 -1.15
N SER A 458 -1.10 -15.51 -0.58
CA SER A 458 -1.21 -16.85 0.01
C SER A 458 -1.51 -17.94 -1.03
N GLU A 459 -1.81 -17.57 -2.28
CA GLU A 459 -2.03 -18.49 -3.41
C GLU A 459 -0.78 -18.62 -4.31
N ILE A 460 -0.71 -19.71 -5.09
CA ILE A 460 0.32 -19.88 -6.11
C ILE A 460 0.06 -18.87 -7.23
N TYR A 461 1.06 -18.05 -7.56
CA TYR A 461 1.00 -17.07 -8.65
C TYR A 461 0.46 -17.69 -9.96
N SER A 462 -0.51 -17.02 -10.59
CA SER A 462 -1.05 -17.39 -11.91
C SER A 462 -1.23 -16.16 -12.79
N GLU A 463 -1.31 -16.36 -14.12
CA GLU A 463 -1.58 -15.30 -15.10
C GLU A 463 -2.95 -14.63 -14.93
N HIS A 464 -3.83 -15.16 -14.06
CA HIS A 464 -5.17 -14.65 -13.80
C HIS A 464 -5.30 -13.85 -12.50
N THR A 465 -4.20 -13.63 -11.77
CA THR A 465 -4.20 -12.80 -10.56
C THR A 465 -4.58 -11.35 -10.93
N PRO A 466 -5.69 -10.78 -10.40
CA PRO A 466 -6.21 -9.49 -10.87
C PRO A 466 -5.23 -8.33 -10.67
N ALA A 467 -5.15 -7.42 -11.64
CA ALA A 467 -4.25 -6.26 -11.60
C ALA A 467 -4.54 -5.22 -10.49
N GLY A 468 -5.57 -5.44 -9.67
CA GLY A 468 -5.94 -4.56 -8.53
C GLY A 468 -4.93 -4.54 -7.37
N HIS A 469 -3.84 -5.32 -7.47
CA HIS A 469 -2.81 -5.45 -6.44
C HIS A 469 -1.69 -4.40 -6.49
N VAL A 470 -1.58 -3.59 -7.56
CA VAL A 470 -0.47 -2.63 -7.67
C VAL A 470 -0.85 -1.31 -7.02
N GLN A 471 -0.25 -1.07 -5.87
CA GLN A 471 -0.39 0.14 -5.09
C GLN A 471 0.73 1.13 -5.47
N ILE A 472 0.42 2.43 -5.47
CA ILE A 472 1.43 3.49 -5.50
C ILE A 472 1.42 4.15 -4.14
N GLY A 473 2.53 4.04 -3.42
CA GLY A 473 2.72 4.74 -2.16
C GLY A 473 2.97 6.24 -2.35
N ASP A 474 2.71 6.99 -1.28
CA ASP A 474 2.85 8.44 -1.16
C ASP A 474 3.85 8.80 -0.02
N PRO A 475 5.17 8.72 -0.28
CA PRO A 475 6.17 8.94 0.76
C PRO A 475 6.11 10.34 1.41
N TYR A 476 5.55 11.33 0.72
CA TYR A 476 5.36 12.68 1.27
C TYR A 476 4.30 12.68 2.37
N THR A 477 3.14 12.07 2.11
CA THR A 477 2.09 11.90 3.13
C THR A 477 2.63 11.12 4.34
N GLN A 478 3.39 10.05 4.09
CA GLN A 478 4.02 9.29 5.17
C GLN A 478 5.01 10.12 5.98
N LYS A 479 5.82 10.96 5.33
CA LYS A 479 6.77 11.83 6.00
C LYS A 479 6.08 12.87 6.90
N LYS A 480 5.04 13.54 6.40
CA LYS A 480 4.20 14.44 7.23
C LYS A 480 3.64 13.69 8.45
N MET A 481 3.12 12.48 8.23
CA MET A 481 2.59 11.62 9.30
C MET A 481 3.67 11.17 10.30
N HIS A 482 4.87 10.81 9.84
CA HIS A 482 5.98 10.42 10.71
C HIS A 482 6.36 11.54 11.67
N ASP A 483 6.53 12.77 11.16
CA ASP A 483 6.90 13.91 12.01
C ASP A 483 5.79 14.24 13.02
N PHE A 484 4.54 14.25 12.58
CA PHE A 484 3.37 14.39 13.44
C PHE A 484 3.33 13.37 14.58
N LEU A 485 3.52 12.09 14.26
CA LEU A 485 3.42 11.01 15.25
C LEU A 485 4.54 11.05 16.29
N LEU A 486 5.73 11.53 15.92
CA LEU A 486 6.82 11.75 16.87
C LEU A 486 6.47 12.86 17.88
N ASP A 487 5.92 13.97 17.41
CA ASP A 487 5.46 15.05 18.29
C ASP A 487 4.32 14.59 19.20
N ALA A 488 3.34 13.86 18.65
CA ALA A 488 2.23 13.30 19.42
C ALA A 488 2.69 12.29 20.47
N ARG A 489 3.71 11.48 20.18
CA ARG A 489 4.36 10.58 21.14
C ARG A 489 5.03 11.38 22.26
N ASP A 490 5.81 12.39 21.91
CA ASP A 490 6.60 13.17 22.87
C ASP A 490 5.69 13.98 23.83
N GLU A 491 4.48 14.34 23.37
CA GLU A 491 3.40 14.91 24.20
C GLU A 491 2.55 13.87 24.95
N CYS A 492 2.92 12.58 24.90
CA CYS A 492 2.21 11.48 25.57
C CYS A 492 0.74 11.33 25.14
N LEU A 493 0.42 11.55 23.86
CA LEU A 493 -0.96 11.52 23.34
C LEU A 493 -1.38 10.13 22.84
N ILE A 494 -0.42 9.26 22.53
CA ILE A 494 -0.64 7.93 21.92
C ILE A 494 -0.70 6.86 23.02
N THR A 495 -1.81 6.13 23.13
CA THR A 495 -1.94 4.94 23.99
C THR A 495 -1.58 3.66 23.24
N PHE A 496 -1.91 3.61 21.95
CA PHE A 496 -1.56 2.54 21.02
C PHE A 496 -1.45 3.07 19.60
N ILE A 497 -0.56 2.46 18.81
CA ILE A 497 -0.41 2.75 17.38
C ILE A 497 -0.03 1.48 16.63
N THR A 498 -0.50 1.33 15.40
CA THR A 498 -0.08 0.26 14.49
C THR A 498 -0.25 0.72 13.05
N ASP A 499 0.47 0.10 12.13
CA ASP A 499 0.32 0.34 10.70
C ASP A 499 -0.99 -0.24 10.15
N ASN A 500 -1.38 0.24 8.96
CA ASN A 500 -2.41 -0.41 8.14
C ASN A 500 -1.74 -1.04 6.91
N GLY A 501 -1.27 -2.28 7.06
CA GLY A 501 -0.72 -3.10 5.97
C GLY A 501 -1.75 -4.07 5.39
N GLY A 502 -1.40 -5.36 5.39
CA GLY A 502 -2.25 -6.44 4.89
C GLY A 502 -3.58 -6.53 5.65
N GLY A 503 -4.70 -6.59 4.92
CA GLY A 503 -6.05 -6.57 5.51
C GLY A 503 -6.50 -5.21 6.09
N GLY A 504 -5.67 -4.17 6.04
CA GLY A 504 -6.07 -2.79 6.30
C GLY A 504 -6.64 -2.51 7.69
N LEU A 505 -7.82 -1.87 7.72
CA LEU A 505 -8.52 -1.57 8.98
C LEU A 505 -8.99 -2.85 9.67
N SER A 506 -9.31 -3.91 8.90
CA SER A 506 -9.71 -5.21 9.45
C SER A 506 -8.64 -5.86 10.32
N SER A 507 -7.37 -5.82 9.92
CA SER A 507 -6.27 -6.35 10.74
C SER A 507 -5.96 -5.39 11.87
N SER A 508 -5.60 -4.14 11.57
CA SER A 508 -5.14 -3.17 12.58
C SER A 508 -6.16 -2.93 13.71
N ILE A 509 -7.44 -2.71 13.41
CA ILE A 509 -8.48 -2.51 14.43
C ILE A 509 -8.92 -3.85 15.02
N GLY A 510 -9.01 -4.92 14.21
CA GLY A 510 -9.39 -6.25 14.70
C GLY A 510 -8.42 -6.82 15.74
N GLU A 511 -7.12 -6.63 15.52
CA GLU A 511 -6.06 -7.04 16.44
C GLU A 511 -6.02 -6.16 17.68
N SER A 512 -6.05 -4.83 17.50
CA SER A 512 -6.01 -3.89 18.63
C SER A 512 -7.26 -3.94 19.51
N ALA A 513 -8.42 -4.27 18.94
CA ALA A 513 -9.65 -4.53 19.69
C ALA A 513 -9.47 -5.69 20.69
N ARG A 514 -8.62 -6.68 20.40
CA ARG A 514 -8.34 -7.79 21.33
C ARG A 514 -7.57 -7.35 22.57
N PHE A 515 -6.76 -6.28 22.47
CA PHE A 515 -6.09 -5.70 23.63
C PHE A 515 -7.06 -4.89 24.50
N ALA A 516 -7.96 -4.11 23.88
CA ALA A 516 -8.94 -3.30 24.61
C ALA A 516 -10.13 -4.12 25.16
N GLY A 517 -10.48 -5.22 24.48
CA GLY A 517 -11.65 -6.06 24.77
C GLY A 517 -12.85 -5.81 23.85
N GLY A 518 -12.73 -5.01 22.80
CA GLY A 518 -13.80 -4.68 21.86
C GLY A 518 -13.51 -3.42 21.04
N ALA A 519 -14.29 -3.21 19.99
CA ALA A 519 -14.29 -1.96 19.22
C ALA A 519 -15.64 -1.69 18.56
N CYS A 520 -15.99 -0.42 18.45
CA CYS A 520 -17.10 0.08 17.65
C CYS A 520 -16.57 1.04 16.58
N VAL A 521 -16.82 0.75 15.31
CA VAL A 521 -16.29 1.51 14.16
C VAL A 521 -17.42 1.97 13.25
N GLU A 522 -17.40 3.24 12.87
CA GLU A 522 -18.33 3.90 11.96
C GLU A 522 -17.66 4.04 10.58
N LEU A 523 -17.92 3.09 9.69
CA LEU A 523 -17.26 3.01 8.38
C LEU A 523 -17.60 4.20 7.46
N GLU A 524 -18.73 4.89 7.68
CA GLU A 524 -19.08 6.12 6.95
C GLU A 524 -18.14 7.29 7.24
N ARG A 525 -17.37 7.23 8.34
CA ARG A 525 -16.40 8.27 8.70
C ARG A 525 -15.04 8.06 8.04
N VAL A 526 -14.78 6.87 7.48
CA VAL A 526 -13.49 6.55 6.88
C VAL A 526 -13.27 7.44 5.64
N PRO A 527 -12.17 8.21 5.56
CA PRO A 527 -11.95 9.10 4.43
C PRO A 527 -11.64 8.30 3.16
N LEU A 528 -12.40 8.53 2.08
CA LEU A 528 -12.30 7.79 0.83
C LEU A 528 -11.62 8.61 -0.29
N LYS A 529 -10.88 7.92 -1.17
CA LYS A 529 -10.32 8.52 -2.40
C LYS A 529 -11.41 8.89 -3.41
N TYR A 530 -12.45 8.06 -3.49
CA TYR A 530 -13.60 8.23 -4.35
C TYR A 530 -14.81 7.52 -3.73
N GLU A 531 -15.99 8.05 -4.01
CA GLU A 531 -17.28 7.47 -3.61
C GLU A 531 -17.56 6.15 -4.34
N GLY A 532 -18.43 5.33 -3.75
CA GLY A 532 -18.94 4.11 -4.39
C GLY A 532 -18.25 2.80 -4.02
N LEU A 533 -17.32 2.81 -3.06
CA LEU A 533 -16.78 1.58 -2.48
C LEU A 533 -17.86 0.86 -1.66
N ASP A 534 -17.98 -0.45 -1.83
CA ASP A 534 -18.80 -1.26 -0.94
C ASP A 534 -18.19 -1.28 0.47
N VAL A 535 -19.04 -1.54 1.46
CA VAL A 535 -18.65 -1.40 2.88
C VAL A 535 -17.53 -2.37 3.26
N TRP A 536 -17.54 -3.56 2.67
CA TRP A 536 -16.47 -4.54 2.87
C TRP A 536 -15.14 -4.08 2.25
N GLU A 537 -15.18 -3.35 1.11
CA GLU A 537 -13.99 -2.80 0.45
C GLU A 537 -13.34 -1.72 1.31
N ILE A 538 -14.14 -0.88 1.96
CA ILE A 538 -13.63 0.14 2.91
C ILE A 538 -12.87 -0.53 4.06
N TRP A 539 -13.41 -1.63 4.57
CA TRP A 539 -12.88 -2.32 5.74
C TRP A 539 -11.57 -3.08 5.48
N VAL A 540 -11.47 -3.77 4.34
CA VAL A 540 -10.32 -4.63 4.02
C VAL A 540 -9.31 -3.99 3.06
N SER A 541 -9.56 -2.77 2.59
CA SER A 541 -8.66 -2.06 1.68
C SER A 541 -7.24 -1.96 2.25
N GLU A 542 -6.26 -2.21 1.39
CA GLU A 542 -4.83 -2.13 1.67
C GLU A 542 -4.22 -0.82 1.12
N SER A 543 -5.02 0.25 1.00
CA SER A 543 -4.50 1.59 0.67
C SER A 543 -3.31 1.97 1.57
N GLN A 544 -2.32 2.61 0.98
CA GLN A 544 -1.05 2.87 1.65
C GLN A 544 -1.05 4.15 2.51
N GLU A 545 0.03 4.32 3.27
CA GLU A 545 0.30 5.48 4.15
C GLU A 545 -0.75 5.73 5.22
N ARG A 546 -1.25 4.67 5.84
CA ARG A 546 -2.23 4.78 6.93
C ARG A 546 -1.71 4.16 8.23
N MET A 547 -2.07 4.76 9.35
CA MET A 547 -1.85 4.24 10.70
C MET A 547 -3.17 4.26 11.49
N THR A 548 -3.39 3.25 12.32
CA THR A 548 -4.44 3.25 13.35
C THR A 548 -3.83 3.71 14.67
N VAL A 549 -4.37 4.77 15.27
CA VAL A 549 -3.89 5.34 16.54
C VAL A 549 -5.03 5.34 17.57
N ALA A 550 -4.75 4.85 18.77
CA ALA A 550 -5.62 4.98 19.93
C ALA A 550 -5.24 6.24 20.72
N VAL A 551 -6.23 7.09 20.98
CA VAL A 551 -6.04 8.36 21.68
C VAL A 551 -7.11 8.50 22.76
N ASN A 552 -6.69 8.84 23.98
CA ASN A 552 -7.63 9.11 25.05
C ASN A 552 -8.53 10.31 24.69
N PRO A 553 -9.86 10.25 24.92
CA PRO A 553 -10.78 11.33 24.54
C PRO A 553 -10.41 12.70 25.11
N GLU A 554 -9.81 12.77 26.31
CA GLU A 554 -9.37 14.02 26.95
C GLU A 554 -8.18 14.67 26.23
N LYS A 555 -7.39 13.87 25.50
CA LYS A 555 -6.20 14.30 24.74
C LYS A 555 -6.48 14.47 23.24
N LEU A 556 -7.66 14.08 22.77
CA LEU A 556 -8.02 14.06 21.36
C LEU A 556 -7.92 15.44 20.71
N GLU A 557 -8.38 16.51 21.38
CA GLU A 557 -8.32 17.86 20.81
C GLU A 557 -6.89 18.27 20.47
N ARG A 558 -5.95 18.01 21.39
CA ARG A 558 -4.52 18.30 21.19
C ARG A 558 -3.92 17.45 20.08
N PHE A 559 -4.27 16.17 20.02
CA PHE A 559 -3.82 15.27 18.95
C PHE A 559 -4.28 15.77 17.56
N MET A 560 -5.55 16.17 17.45
CA MET A 560 -6.11 16.69 16.20
C MET A 560 -5.56 18.07 15.84
N GLU A 561 -5.18 18.89 16.83
CA GLU A 561 -4.47 20.15 16.61
C GLU A 561 -3.09 19.92 16.00
N LEU A 562 -2.28 19.03 16.59
CA LEU A 562 -0.97 18.65 16.04
C LEU A 562 -1.09 18.08 14.63
N SER A 563 -2.07 17.21 14.39
CA SER A 563 -2.32 16.64 13.06
C SER A 563 -2.56 17.73 12.00
N ARG A 564 -3.37 18.75 12.32
CA ARG A 564 -3.59 19.90 11.43
C ARG A 564 -2.33 20.74 11.20
N GLN A 565 -1.49 20.93 12.23
CA GLN A 565 -0.24 21.69 12.10
C GLN A 565 0.75 21.02 11.15
N HIS A 566 0.75 19.69 11.10
CA HIS A 566 1.57 18.88 10.20
C HIS A 566 0.89 18.56 8.87
N GLU A 567 -0.31 19.09 8.63
CA GLU A 567 -1.12 18.83 7.43
C GLU A 567 -1.38 17.33 7.18
N VAL A 568 -1.62 16.58 8.25
CA VAL A 568 -1.98 15.17 8.20
C VAL A 568 -3.49 15.05 8.28
N GLU A 569 -4.11 14.25 7.40
CA GLU A 569 -5.53 13.93 7.54
C GLU A 569 -5.68 12.88 8.65
N SER A 570 -6.33 13.27 9.75
CA SER A 570 -6.67 12.37 10.85
C SER A 570 -8.18 12.39 11.09
N THR A 571 -8.78 11.21 11.18
CA THR A 571 -10.24 11.06 11.35
C THR A 571 -10.56 10.07 12.44
N VAL A 572 -11.43 10.47 13.37
CA VAL A 572 -11.99 9.55 14.38
C VAL A 572 -13.00 8.65 13.69
N VAL A 573 -12.66 7.37 13.55
CA VAL A 573 -13.49 6.36 12.88
C VAL A 573 -14.26 5.49 13.88
N GLY A 574 -14.01 5.62 15.17
CA GLY A 574 -14.68 4.80 16.19
C GLY A 574 -14.08 4.97 17.58
N HIS A 575 -14.36 4.01 18.45
CA HIS A 575 -13.77 3.91 19.78
C HIS A 575 -13.63 2.45 20.20
N TYR A 576 -12.65 2.19 21.07
CA TYR A 576 -12.50 0.87 21.68
C TYR A 576 -13.54 0.64 22.77
N THR A 577 -13.93 -0.62 22.96
CA THR A 577 -14.90 -1.08 23.96
C THR A 577 -14.32 -2.26 24.73
N ASP A 578 -15.06 -2.80 25.69
CA ASP A 578 -14.68 -3.96 26.52
C ASP A 578 -15.76 -5.07 26.51
N ASN A 579 -16.70 -5.00 25.55
CA ASN A 579 -17.88 -5.86 25.49
C ASN A 579 -17.66 -7.20 24.75
N GLY A 580 -16.42 -7.49 24.35
CA GLY A 580 -16.03 -8.70 23.61
C GLY A 580 -16.41 -8.68 22.13
N LYS A 581 -16.83 -7.53 21.57
CA LYS A 581 -17.35 -7.43 20.21
C LYS A 581 -16.51 -6.53 19.31
N LEU A 582 -16.36 -6.95 18.07
CA LEU A 582 -16.03 -6.08 16.95
C LEU A 582 -17.33 -5.68 16.26
N HIS A 583 -17.76 -4.44 16.47
CA HIS A 583 -19.00 -3.89 15.95
C HIS A 583 -18.71 -2.84 14.89
N LEU A 584 -19.11 -3.10 13.64
CA LEU A 584 -18.99 -2.16 12.54
C LEU A 584 -20.37 -1.67 12.13
N THR A 585 -20.50 -0.36 11.95
CA THR A 585 -21.70 0.28 11.41
C THR A 585 -21.40 1.04 10.13
N TYR A 586 -22.40 1.15 9.26
CA TYR A 586 -22.37 2.03 8.11
C TYR A 586 -23.72 2.74 7.98
N ARG A 587 -23.71 4.08 8.01
CA ARG A 587 -24.90 4.94 7.96
C ARG A 587 -25.93 4.55 9.04
N GLY A 588 -25.44 4.33 10.26
CA GLY A 588 -26.24 3.92 11.42
C GLY A 588 -26.81 2.50 11.38
N ARG A 589 -26.47 1.67 10.38
CA ARG A 589 -26.85 0.24 10.32
C ARG A 589 -25.66 -0.64 10.65
N THR A 590 -25.85 -1.66 11.48
CA THR A 590 -24.81 -2.67 11.73
C THR A 590 -24.50 -3.44 10.46
N CYS A 591 -23.23 -3.48 10.06
CA CYS A 591 -22.74 -4.26 8.93
C CYS A 591 -21.82 -5.41 9.36
N ALA A 592 -21.25 -5.38 10.58
CA ALA A 592 -20.57 -6.52 11.18
C ALA A 592 -20.73 -6.53 12.70
N TYR A 593 -20.86 -7.72 13.27
CA TYR A 593 -20.95 -7.95 14.71
C TYR A 593 -20.34 -9.32 15.06
N LEU A 594 -19.03 -9.32 15.28
CA LEU A 594 -18.23 -10.51 15.53
C LEU A 594 -17.76 -10.59 16.99
N ASP A 595 -17.69 -11.80 17.52
CA ASP A 595 -17.05 -12.07 18.81
C ASP A 595 -15.54 -12.03 18.65
N LEU A 596 -14.85 -11.29 19.51
CA LEU A 596 -13.38 -11.31 19.49
C LEU A 596 -12.81 -12.70 19.80
N SER A 597 -13.52 -13.51 20.59
CA SER A 597 -13.14 -14.89 20.91
C SER A 597 -13.13 -15.82 19.69
N PHE A 598 -13.86 -15.48 18.63
CA PHE A 598 -13.86 -16.25 17.38
C PHE A 598 -12.47 -16.29 16.73
N PHE A 599 -11.71 -15.19 16.79
CA PHE A 599 -10.36 -15.11 16.23
C PHE A 599 -9.30 -15.89 17.04
N THR A 600 -9.71 -16.51 18.15
CA THR A 600 -8.89 -17.39 18.99
C THR A 600 -9.46 -18.80 19.09
N GLU A 601 -10.45 -19.13 18.26
CA GLU A 601 -11.06 -20.45 18.28
C GLU A 601 -10.06 -21.53 17.82
N ASP A 602 -10.28 -22.77 18.25
CA ASP A 602 -9.45 -23.92 17.90
C ASP A 602 -9.72 -24.35 16.45
N PHE A 603 -9.13 -23.63 15.50
CA PHE A 603 -9.09 -24.04 14.09
C PHE A 603 -8.15 -25.24 13.89
N PRO A 604 -8.45 -26.15 12.95
CA PRO A 604 -7.56 -27.25 12.62
C PRO A 604 -6.17 -26.76 12.23
N GLN A 605 -5.15 -27.37 12.84
CA GLN A 605 -3.76 -27.11 12.47
C GLN A 605 -3.49 -27.65 11.07
N TRP A 606 -2.80 -26.88 10.23
CA TRP A 606 -2.40 -27.33 8.91
C TRP A 606 -1.34 -28.43 9.03
N GLU A 607 -1.48 -29.51 8.27
CA GLU A 607 -0.57 -30.64 8.27
C GLU A 607 0.11 -30.79 6.90
N PHE A 608 1.41 -31.08 6.92
CA PHE A 608 2.23 -31.19 5.72
C PHE A 608 3.11 -32.43 5.78
N ASP A 609 3.20 -33.16 4.66
CA ASP A 609 4.23 -34.19 4.45
C ASP A 609 5.45 -33.56 3.78
N ALA A 610 6.61 -33.63 4.43
CA ALA A 610 7.87 -33.11 3.92
C ALA A 610 8.87 -34.24 3.67
N ARG A 611 9.57 -34.19 2.54
CA ARG A 611 10.62 -35.16 2.19
C ARG A 611 11.93 -34.45 1.92
N TRP A 612 12.98 -34.89 2.59
CA TRP A 612 14.35 -34.48 2.29
C TRP A 612 14.99 -35.50 1.39
N VAL A 613 15.48 -35.01 0.27
CA VAL A 613 15.95 -35.79 -0.87
C VAL A 613 17.43 -35.56 -1.09
#